data_AF-C6WYW3-F1
#
_entry.id   AF-C6WYW3-F1
#
_cell.length_a   1.000
_cell.length_b   1.000
_cell.length_c   1.000
_cell.angle_alpha   90.00
_cell.angle_beta   90.00
_cell.angle_gamma   90.00
#
_symmetry.space_group_name_H-M   'P 1'
#
loop_
_entity.id
_entity.type
_entity.pdbx_description
1 polymer ?
#
loop_
_entity_poly.entity_id
_entity_poly.type
_entity_poly.pdbx_seq_one_letter_code
_entity_poly.pdbx_strand_id
1 'polypeptide(L)'
;MDIALIFLGKIVAYGGGSAAIAFLLYKNLGEKWLDSKFKEQLERQRHEQATELSRLKIEIDSMLSAVIKIQEKEFDTLPKAWSLLDEAYKHLASFSSPMQQYPDLDRMDNDRLEEYLQSSALTDVDKKKIKAAPKKLDVFTNIDFWRRLHECRKAIFAYQDYVEKNGIFLPAAIKKDFVDIARLLRNTMVTKQVGHEANDWEMQSKSWESLTKEIDPLRESLETLIHARLHEHGTVKNSDIRFSRTK
;
A
#
# COMPACT_ATOMS: atom_id res chain seq x y z
N MET A 1 71.10 -29.99 -49.06
CA MET A 1 69.70 -30.20 -48.63
C MET A 1 69.24 -31.56 -49.16
N ASP A 2 69.76 -32.68 -48.65
CA ASP A 2 69.48 -34.00 -49.26
C ASP A 2 69.21 -35.13 -48.24
N ILE A 3 69.26 -34.86 -46.94
CA ILE A 3 69.06 -35.90 -45.91
C ILE A 3 67.57 -35.99 -45.51
N ALA A 4 66.83 -34.88 -45.55
CA ALA A 4 65.41 -34.83 -45.20
C ALA A 4 64.51 -35.54 -46.24
N LEU A 5 64.86 -35.47 -47.53
CA LEU A 5 64.10 -36.11 -48.61
C LEU A 5 64.30 -37.64 -48.65
N ILE A 6 65.47 -38.13 -48.27
CA ILE A 6 65.77 -39.57 -48.25
C ILE A 6 65.10 -40.26 -47.04
N PHE A 7 64.95 -39.55 -45.92
CA PHE A 7 64.22 -40.08 -44.74
C PHE A 7 62.70 -40.12 -44.97
N LEU A 8 62.15 -39.09 -45.61
CA LEU A 8 60.73 -39.05 -46.02
C LEU A 8 60.41 -40.12 -47.09
N GLY A 9 61.31 -40.34 -48.06
CA GLY A 9 61.13 -41.35 -49.09
C GLY A 9 61.15 -42.80 -48.58
N LYS A 10 61.92 -43.09 -47.52
CA LYS A 10 62.04 -44.46 -46.97
C LYS A 10 60.89 -44.86 -46.04
N ILE A 11 60.28 -43.91 -45.34
CA ILE A 11 59.10 -44.17 -44.49
C ILE A 11 57.86 -44.48 -45.35
N VAL A 12 57.76 -43.88 -46.54
CA VAL A 12 56.67 -44.13 -47.50
C VAL A 12 56.79 -45.50 -48.18
N ALA A 13 58.01 -45.99 -48.43
CA ALA A 13 58.22 -47.24 -49.18
C ALA A 13 58.01 -48.53 -48.36
N TYR A 14 58.23 -48.53 -47.05
CA TYR A 14 58.09 -49.73 -46.19
C TYR A 14 56.98 -49.62 -45.12
N GLY A 15 56.30 -48.47 -44.99
CA GLY A 15 55.21 -48.24 -44.03
C GLY A 15 53.88 -47.77 -44.64
N GLY A 16 53.77 -47.71 -45.98
CA GLY A 16 52.65 -47.07 -46.68
C GLY A 16 51.28 -47.72 -46.48
N GLY A 17 51.20 -49.03 -46.21
CA GLY A 17 49.94 -49.73 -45.94
C GLY A 17 49.37 -49.45 -44.55
N SER A 18 50.21 -49.50 -43.51
CA SER A 18 49.79 -49.32 -42.12
C SER A 18 49.52 -47.85 -41.77
N ALA A 19 50.28 -46.92 -42.35
CA ALA A 19 50.03 -45.48 -42.17
C ALA A 19 48.71 -45.03 -42.83
N ALA A 20 48.39 -45.56 -44.01
CA ALA A 20 47.11 -45.30 -44.67
C ALA A 20 45.93 -45.90 -43.89
N ILE A 21 46.09 -47.12 -43.35
CA ILE A 21 45.07 -47.75 -42.49
C ILE A 21 44.90 -46.98 -41.18
N ALA A 22 45.98 -46.53 -40.54
CA ALA A 22 45.93 -45.71 -39.34
C ALA A 22 45.26 -44.35 -39.58
N PHE A 23 45.56 -43.71 -40.72
CA PHE A 23 44.92 -42.45 -41.11
C PHE A 23 43.42 -42.64 -41.42
N LEU A 24 43.05 -43.73 -42.12
CA LEU A 24 41.65 -44.05 -42.42
C LEU A 24 40.86 -44.43 -41.16
N LEU A 25 41.46 -45.16 -40.22
CA LEU A 25 40.87 -45.48 -38.93
C LEU A 25 40.72 -44.21 -38.08
N TYR A 26 41.75 -43.37 -37.98
CA TYR A 26 41.69 -42.11 -37.25
C TYR A 26 40.66 -41.16 -37.85
N LYS A 27 40.56 -41.09 -39.18
CA LYS A 27 39.55 -40.26 -39.85
C LYS A 27 38.13 -40.77 -39.60
N ASN A 28 37.86 -42.06 -39.82
CA ASN A 28 36.50 -42.61 -39.69
C ASN A 28 36.05 -42.79 -38.23
N LEU A 29 36.93 -43.20 -37.32
CA LEU A 29 36.61 -43.34 -35.89
C LEU A 29 36.67 -42.00 -35.16
N GLY A 30 37.59 -41.13 -35.56
CA GLY A 30 37.72 -39.77 -35.02
C GLY A 30 36.53 -38.91 -35.37
N GLU A 31 36.08 -38.86 -36.63
CA GLU A 31 34.88 -38.10 -37.03
C GLU A 31 33.63 -38.57 -36.25
N LYS A 32 33.38 -39.88 -36.16
CA LYS A 32 32.22 -40.41 -35.42
C LYS A 32 32.30 -40.19 -33.90
N TRP A 33 33.49 -40.35 -33.30
CA TRP A 33 33.70 -40.14 -31.87
C TRP A 33 33.57 -38.65 -31.50
N LEU A 34 34.14 -37.78 -32.32
CA LEU A 34 34.15 -36.34 -32.15
C LEU A 34 32.73 -35.78 -32.35
N ASP A 35 32.00 -36.23 -33.38
CA ASP A 35 30.59 -35.90 -33.56
C ASP A 35 29.73 -36.38 -32.38
N SER A 36 29.98 -37.59 -31.86
CA SER A 36 29.26 -38.10 -30.69
C SER A 36 29.55 -37.26 -29.45
N LYS A 37 30.81 -36.86 -29.22
CA LYS A 37 31.18 -36.04 -28.07
C LYS A 37 30.69 -34.60 -28.20
N PHE A 38 30.68 -34.03 -29.41
CA PHE A 38 30.07 -32.73 -29.66
C PHE A 38 28.56 -32.75 -29.51
N LYS A 39 27.87 -33.80 -29.97
CA LYS A 39 26.43 -33.97 -29.72
C LYS A 39 26.12 -34.09 -28.24
N GLU A 40 26.87 -34.91 -27.50
CA GLU A 40 26.70 -35.08 -26.06
C GLU A 40 26.95 -33.78 -25.29
N GLN A 41 28.00 -33.03 -25.64
CA GLN A 41 28.29 -31.72 -25.04
C GLN A 41 27.25 -30.66 -25.41
N LEU A 42 26.75 -30.65 -26.65
CA LEU A 42 25.70 -29.73 -27.09
C LEU A 42 24.35 -30.04 -26.43
N GLU A 43 23.98 -31.31 -26.31
CA GLU A 43 22.76 -31.72 -25.61
C GLU A 43 22.86 -31.41 -24.12
N ARG A 44 24.01 -31.65 -23.50
CA ARG A 44 24.26 -31.29 -22.10
C ARG A 44 24.18 -29.77 -21.88
N GLN A 45 24.84 -28.97 -22.72
CA GLN A 45 24.75 -27.50 -22.63
C GLN A 45 23.33 -26.99 -22.87
N ARG A 46 22.61 -27.53 -23.86
CA ARG A 46 21.19 -27.16 -24.10
C ARG A 46 20.30 -27.54 -22.94
N HIS A 47 20.52 -28.70 -22.33
CA HIS A 47 19.77 -29.16 -21.17
C HIS A 47 20.07 -28.31 -19.93
N GLU A 48 21.33 -27.99 -19.67
CA GLU A 48 21.76 -27.08 -18.60
C GLU A 48 21.14 -25.69 -18.81
N GLN A 49 21.22 -25.11 -20.02
CA GLN A 49 20.57 -23.83 -20.37
C GLN A 49 19.03 -23.88 -20.22
N ALA A 50 18.37 -24.95 -20.66
CA ALA A 50 16.93 -25.10 -20.53
C ALA A 50 16.50 -25.19 -19.05
N THR A 51 17.32 -25.86 -18.23
CA THR A 51 17.09 -25.99 -16.79
C THR A 51 17.28 -24.65 -16.07
N GLU A 52 18.32 -23.90 -16.42
CA GLU A 52 18.56 -22.55 -15.89
C GLU A 52 17.44 -21.59 -16.27
N LEU A 53 17.01 -21.58 -17.54
CA LEU A 53 15.89 -20.78 -18.00
C LEU A 53 14.59 -21.14 -17.27
N SER A 54 14.32 -22.44 -17.06
CA SER A 54 13.16 -22.88 -16.29
C SER A 54 13.23 -22.39 -14.84
N ARG A 55 14.41 -22.48 -14.21
CA ARG A 55 14.62 -22.05 -12.84
C ARG A 55 14.42 -20.54 -12.69
N LEU A 56 15.03 -19.75 -13.57
CA LEU A 56 14.86 -18.29 -13.61
C LEU A 56 13.41 -17.91 -13.85
N LYS A 57 12.71 -18.62 -14.75
CA LYS A 57 11.28 -18.39 -15.00
C LYS A 57 10.44 -18.65 -13.74
N ILE A 58 10.66 -19.77 -13.06
CA ILE A 58 9.95 -20.08 -11.80
C ILE A 58 10.23 -19.03 -10.74
N GLU A 59 11.49 -18.58 -10.62
CA GLU A 59 11.88 -17.55 -9.67
C GLU A 59 11.19 -16.20 -9.98
N ILE A 60 11.23 -15.75 -11.24
CA ILE A 60 10.54 -14.55 -11.71
C ILE A 60 9.04 -14.66 -11.47
N ASP A 61 8.41 -15.76 -11.85
CA ASP A 61 6.97 -15.99 -11.68
C ASP A 61 6.59 -15.95 -10.18
N SER A 62 7.44 -16.50 -9.30
CA SER A 62 7.22 -16.47 -7.85
C SER A 62 7.33 -15.06 -7.26
N MET A 63 8.34 -14.28 -7.70
CA MET A 63 8.54 -12.89 -7.25
C MET A 63 7.41 -11.98 -7.75
N LEU A 64 7.03 -12.11 -9.03
CA LEU A 64 5.89 -11.39 -9.61
C LEU A 64 4.60 -11.72 -8.84
N SER A 65 4.36 -13.00 -8.54
CA SER A 65 3.19 -13.41 -7.76
C SER A 65 3.18 -12.79 -6.36
N ALA A 66 4.34 -12.68 -5.70
CA ALA A 66 4.44 -12.02 -4.40
C ALA A 66 4.18 -10.51 -4.49
N VAL A 67 4.73 -9.84 -5.52
CA VAL A 67 4.51 -8.41 -5.77
C VAL A 67 3.04 -8.13 -6.06
N ILE A 68 2.40 -8.91 -6.93
CA ILE A 68 0.98 -8.78 -7.26
C ILE A 68 0.13 -8.90 -6.00
N LYS A 69 0.38 -9.90 -5.15
CA LYS A 69 -0.36 -10.07 -3.88
C LYS A 69 -0.19 -8.88 -2.93
N ILE A 70 1.01 -8.30 -2.86
CA ILE A 70 1.24 -7.09 -2.04
C ILE A 70 0.47 -5.92 -2.63
N GLN A 71 0.50 -5.73 -3.96
CA GLN A 71 -0.24 -4.68 -4.64
C GLN A 71 -1.75 -4.83 -4.45
N GLU A 72 -2.30 -6.04 -4.60
CA GLU A 72 -3.71 -6.33 -4.32
C GLU A 72 -4.09 -5.93 -2.89
N LYS A 73 -3.26 -6.29 -1.90
CA LYS A 73 -3.47 -5.86 -0.52
C LYS A 73 -3.36 -4.36 -0.33
N GLU A 74 -2.45 -3.70 -1.03
CA GLU A 74 -2.34 -2.24 -1.03
C GLU A 74 -3.60 -1.59 -1.61
N PHE A 75 -4.14 -2.11 -2.72
CA PHE A 75 -5.38 -1.67 -3.35
C PHE A 75 -6.63 -1.89 -2.49
N ASP A 76 -6.65 -2.94 -1.68
CA ASP A 76 -7.72 -3.14 -0.70
C ASP A 76 -7.59 -2.18 0.50
N THR A 77 -6.35 -1.97 0.96
CA THR A 77 -6.06 -1.28 2.22
C THR A 77 -6.13 0.24 2.09
N LEU A 78 -5.55 0.81 1.03
CA LEU A 78 -5.45 2.26 0.84
C LEU A 78 -6.83 2.95 0.80
N PRO A 79 -7.79 2.53 -0.04
CA PRO A 79 -9.10 3.18 -0.11
C PRO A 79 -9.87 3.04 1.19
N LYS A 80 -9.73 1.91 1.88
CA LYS A 80 -10.41 1.68 3.16
C LYS A 80 -9.82 2.55 4.27
N ALA A 81 -8.50 2.68 4.35
CA ALA A 81 -7.83 3.60 5.28
C ALA A 81 -8.24 5.05 5.02
N TRP A 82 -8.27 5.46 3.75
CA TRP A 82 -8.73 6.80 3.34
C TRP A 82 -10.19 7.06 3.73
N SER A 83 -11.09 6.10 3.48
CA SER A 83 -12.51 6.23 3.85
C SER A 83 -12.70 6.39 5.37
N LEU A 84 -11.96 5.64 6.18
CA LEU A 84 -12.03 5.76 7.64
C LEU A 84 -11.44 7.08 8.14
N LEU A 85 -10.36 7.56 7.49
CA LEU A 85 -9.80 8.88 7.76
C LEU A 85 -10.82 9.99 7.47
N ASP A 86 -11.47 9.95 6.31
CA ASP A 86 -12.47 10.93 5.90
C ASP A 86 -13.68 10.93 6.85
N GLU A 87 -14.14 9.76 7.29
CA GLU A 87 -15.21 9.63 8.30
C GLU A 87 -14.79 10.27 9.64
N ALA A 88 -13.60 9.93 10.15
CA ALA A 88 -13.07 10.51 11.38
C ALA A 88 -12.91 12.04 11.28
N TYR A 89 -12.41 12.53 10.14
CA TYR A 89 -12.29 13.95 9.86
C TYR A 89 -13.66 14.64 9.85
N LYS A 90 -14.66 14.12 9.13
CA LYS A 90 -16.01 14.71 9.05
C LYS A 90 -16.68 14.83 10.41
N HIS A 91 -16.56 13.79 11.24
CA HIS A 91 -17.06 13.84 12.62
C HIS A 91 -16.38 14.95 13.42
N LEU A 92 -15.04 15.00 13.39
CA LEU A 92 -14.28 15.99 14.14
C LEU A 92 -14.51 17.43 13.63
N ALA A 93 -14.61 17.62 12.32
CA ALA A 93 -14.89 18.91 11.69
C ALA A 93 -16.28 19.42 12.07
N SER A 94 -17.30 18.55 11.99
CA SER A 94 -18.64 18.90 12.48
C SER A 94 -18.60 19.30 13.95
N PHE A 95 -17.97 18.49 14.80
CA PHE A 95 -17.89 18.70 16.25
C PHE A 95 -17.10 19.95 16.65
N SER A 96 -16.03 20.26 15.93
CA SER A 96 -15.15 21.39 16.24
C SER A 96 -15.61 22.70 15.61
N SER A 97 -16.59 22.65 14.70
CA SER A 97 -17.08 23.84 14.00
C SER A 97 -17.50 24.93 15.00
N PRO A 98 -17.05 26.19 14.82
CA PRO A 98 -17.49 27.31 15.64
C PRO A 98 -18.95 27.69 15.37
N MET A 99 -19.50 27.34 14.21
CA MET A 99 -20.86 27.70 13.79
C MET A 99 -21.88 26.62 14.20
N GLN A 100 -21.92 26.25 15.47
CA GLN A 100 -22.97 25.35 15.98
C GLN A 100 -24.29 26.13 16.10
N GLN A 101 -25.36 25.55 15.57
CA GLN A 101 -26.72 26.10 15.69
C GLN A 101 -27.56 25.15 16.53
N TYR A 102 -28.22 25.69 17.55
CA TYR A 102 -29.12 24.95 18.41
C TYR A 102 -30.49 25.64 18.41
N PRO A 103 -31.58 24.85 18.41
CA PRO A 103 -32.91 25.43 18.55
C PRO A 103 -33.11 26.00 19.94
N ASP A 104 -33.90 27.08 20.04
CA ASP A 104 -34.22 27.74 21.31
C ASP A 104 -35.24 26.90 22.10
N LEU A 105 -34.74 25.86 22.80
CA LEU A 105 -35.56 24.92 23.57
C LEU A 105 -36.26 25.58 24.77
N ASP A 106 -35.74 26.71 25.26
CA ASP A 106 -36.30 27.42 26.40
C ASP A 106 -37.57 28.18 26.03
N ARG A 107 -37.77 28.47 24.74
CA ARG A 107 -38.96 29.13 24.19
C ARG A 107 -39.97 28.19 23.56
N MET A 108 -39.69 26.89 23.48
CA MET A 108 -40.65 25.91 22.97
C MET A 108 -41.77 25.68 23.97
N ASP A 109 -43.00 25.54 23.48
CA ASP A 109 -44.09 24.96 24.26
C ASP A 109 -43.85 23.45 24.46
N ASN A 110 -44.63 22.86 25.37
CA ASN A 110 -44.43 21.46 25.74
C ASN A 110 -44.64 20.50 24.55
N ASP A 111 -45.58 20.81 23.67
CA ASP A 111 -45.91 19.96 22.52
C ASP A 111 -44.79 19.98 21.47
N ARG A 112 -44.25 21.16 21.11
CA ARG A 112 -43.11 21.25 20.19
C ARG A 112 -41.84 20.68 20.80
N LEU A 113 -41.64 20.87 22.10
CA LEU A 113 -40.49 20.29 22.80
C LEU A 113 -40.56 18.75 22.76
N GLU A 114 -41.74 18.16 22.96
CA GLU A 114 -41.94 16.72 22.84
C GLU A 114 -41.62 16.25 21.42
N GLU A 115 -42.23 16.86 20.41
CA GLU A 115 -42.01 16.52 19.00
C GLU A 115 -40.53 16.58 18.63
N TYR A 116 -39.84 17.66 19.00
CA TYR A 116 -38.41 17.83 18.77
C TYR A 116 -37.60 16.72 19.45
N LEU A 117 -37.84 16.45 20.73
CA LEU A 117 -37.10 15.44 21.48
C LEU A 117 -37.38 14.02 20.95
N GLN A 118 -38.57 13.72 20.45
CA GLN A 118 -38.89 12.43 19.84
C GLN A 118 -38.14 12.20 18.53
N SER A 119 -37.92 13.25 17.74
CA SER A 119 -37.12 13.17 16.51
C SER A 119 -35.61 13.09 16.74
N SER A 120 -35.15 13.37 17.96
CA SER A 120 -33.72 13.41 18.30
C SER A 120 -33.12 12.03 18.62
N ALA A 121 -31.81 11.88 18.44
CA ALA A 121 -31.05 10.68 18.79
C ALA A 121 -30.76 10.53 20.31
N LEU A 122 -31.50 11.24 21.16
CA LEU A 122 -31.30 11.24 22.61
C LEU A 122 -31.95 10.03 23.27
N THR A 123 -31.40 9.58 24.40
CA THR A 123 -32.02 8.53 25.21
C THR A 123 -33.25 9.06 25.95
N ASP A 124 -34.18 8.18 26.34
CA ASP A 124 -35.36 8.60 27.11
C ASP A 124 -35.00 9.25 28.46
N VAL A 125 -33.87 8.84 29.05
CA VAL A 125 -33.35 9.45 30.28
C VAL A 125 -32.91 10.88 30.01
N ASP A 126 -32.21 11.13 28.91
CA ASP A 126 -31.76 12.47 28.52
C ASP A 126 -32.94 13.38 28.16
N LYS A 127 -33.92 12.85 27.41
CA LYS A 127 -35.17 13.57 27.11
C LYS A 127 -35.88 14.01 28.39
N LYS A 128 -35.98 13.12 29.40
CA LYS A 128 -36.58 13.46 30.70
C LYS A 128 -35.79 14.53 31.45
N LYS A 129 -34.45 14.45 31.46
CA LYS A 129 -33.58 15.46 32.08
C LYS A 129 -33.77 16.84 31.44
N ILE A 130 -33.85 16.91 30.12
CA ILE A 130 -34.06 18.17 29.39
C ILE A 130 -35.43 18.77 29.73
N LYS A 131 -36.50 17.98 29.71
CA LYS A 131 -37.85 18.45 30.03
C LYS A 131 -37.96 19.03 31.45
N ALA A 132 -37.29 18.40 32.41
CA ALA A 132 -37.29 18.84 33.81
C ALA A 132 -36.37 20.04 34.09
N ALA A 133 -35.50 20.43 33.14
CA ALA A 133 -34.52 21.47 33.36
C ALA A 133 -35.15 22.88 33.31
N PRO A 134 -34.72 23.79 34.20
CA PRO A 134 -35.11 25.21 34.12
C PRO A 134 -34.48 25.91 32.90
N LYS A 135 -33.26 25.50 32.52
CA LYS A 135 -32.55 25.90 31.30
C LYS A 135 -32.34 24.68 30.42
N LYS A 136 -33.29 24.43 29.53
CA LYS A 136 -33.35 23.24 28.67
C LYS A 136 -32.23 23.26 27.65
N LEU A 137 -31.91 24.45 27.11
CA LEU A 137 -30.86 24.60 26.12
C LEU A 137 -29.48 24.25 26.68
N ASP A 138 -29.14 24.71 27.88
CA ASP A 138 -27.86 24.40 28.54
C ASP A 138 -27.69 22.89 28.77
N VAL A 139 -28.74 22.22 29.24
CA VAL A 139 -28.72 20.77 29.46
C VAL A 139 -28.62 20.01 28.14
N PHE A 140 -29.39 20.42 27.12
CA PHE A 140 -29.36 19.81 25.79
C PHE A 140 -27.99 19.94 25.14
N THR A 141 -27.40 21.13 25.11
CA THR A 141 -26.09 21.39 24.48
C THR A 141 -24.98 20.61 25.16
N ASN A 142 -25.00 20.49 26.50
CA ASN A 142 -24.04 19.66 27.20
C ASN A 142 -24.21 18.17 26.87
N ILE A 143 -25.44 17.65 26.82
CA ILE A 143 -25.68 16.24 26.45
C ILE A 143 -25.23 15.98 25.00
N ASP A 144 -25.58 16.89 24.07
CA ASP A 144 -25.20 16.77 22.66
C ASP A 144 -23.68 16.82 22.47
N PHE A 145 -22.98 17.66 23.24
CA PHE A 145 -21.52 17.70 23.26
C PHE A 145 -20.91 16.32 23.54
N TRP A 146 -21.30 15.68 24.65
CA TRP A 146 -20.75 14.36 25.04
C TRP A 146 -21.10 13.26 24.06
N ARG A 147 -22.32 13.29 23.51
CA ARG A 147 -22.76 12.36 22.46
C ARG A 147 -21.89 12.50 21.22
N ARG A 148 -21.67 13.72 20.73
CA ARG A 148 -20.86 13.97 19.53
C ARG A 148 -19.38 13.66 19.76
N LEU A 149 -18.86 13.95 20.94
CA LEU A 149 -17.51 13.56 21.34
C LEU A 149 -17.34 12.03 21.28
N HIS A 150 -18.35 11.27 21.75
CA HIS A 150 -18.33 9.82 21.67
C HIS A 150 -18.28 9.32 20.22
N GLU A 151 -19.10 9.87 19.33
CA GLU A 151 -19.08 9.51 17.90
C GLU A 151 -17.73 9.84 17.25
N CYS A 152 -17.17 11.02 17.54
CA CYS A 152 -15.84 11.41 17.05
C CYS A 152 -14.77 10.43 17.52
N ARG A 153 -14.78 10.09 18.81
CA ARG A 153 -13.80 9.16 19.41
C ARG A 153 -13.90 7.78 18.78
N LYS A 154 -15.13 7.29 18.55
CA LYS A 154 -15.37 6.00 17.90
C LYS A 154 -14.81 5.98 16.47
N ALA A 155 -15.05 7.02 15.68
CA ALA A 155 -14.54 7.12 14.31
C ALA A 155 -13.00 7.20 14.28
N ILE A 156 -12.40 8.05 15.13
CA ILE A 156 -10.93 8.18 15.24
C ILE A 156 -10.28 6.85 15.64
N PHE A 157 -10.87 6.12 16.60
CA PHE A 157 -10.33 4.81 16.99
C PHE A 157 -10.50 3.75 15.92
N ALA A 158 -11.63 3.71 15.20
CA ALA A 158 -11.81 2.78 14.09
C ALA A 158 -10.77 3.01 12.99
N TYR A 159 -10.50 4.28 12.67
CA TYR A 159 -9.45 4.67 11.75
C TYR A 159 -8.05 4.26 12.23
N GLN A 160 -7.69 4.62 13.47
CA GLN A 160 -6.38 4.32 14.03
C GLN A 160 -6.12 2.81 14.10
N ASP A 161 -7.08 2.03 14.61
CA ASP A 161 -7.00 0.58 14.71
C ASP A 161 -6.78 -0.07 13.34
N TYR A 162 -7.48 0.43 12.31
CA TYR A 162 -7.31 -0.06 10.95
C TYR A 162 -5.90 0.21 10.39
N VAL A 163 -5.38 1.43 10.55
CA VAL A 163 -4.04 1.82 10.10
C VAL A 163 -2.95 1.04 10.84
N GLU A 164 -3.11 0.80 12.14
CA GLU A 164 -2.16 0.02 12.92
C GLU A 164 -2.12 -1.44 12.49
N LYS A 165 -3.28 -2.06 12.26
CA LYS A 165 -3.39 -3.47 11.85
C LYS A 165 -2.95 -3.72 10.40
N ASN A 166 -3.29 -2.80 9.50
CA ASN A 166 -3.10 -3.02 8.05
C ASN A 166 -1.97 -2.18 7.46
N GLY A 167 -1.38 -1.26 8.24
CA GLY A 167 -0.33 -0.36 7.78
C GLY A 167 0.95 -1.05 7.32
N ILE A 168 1.14 -2.34 7.58
CA ILE A 168 2.27 -3.13 7.04
C ILE A 168 2.20 -3.26 5.51
N PHE A 169 1.01 -3.18 4.92
CA PHE A 169 0.80 -3.26 3.47
C PHE A 169 0.91 -1.90 2.78
N LEU A 170 1.13 -0.83 3.55
CA LEU A 170 1.22 0.53 3.03
C LEU A 170 2.68 0.93 2.81
N PRO A 171 2.99 1.71 1.75
CA PRO A 171 4.29 2.35 1.62
C PRO A 171 4.64 3.19 2.85
N ALA A 172 5.90 3.17 3.27
CA ALA A 172 6.33 3.78 4.54
C ALA A 172 5.97 5.28 4.65
N ALA A 173 6.07 6.03 3.55
CA ALA A 173 5.69 7.44 3.51
C ALA A 173 4.19 7.64 3.76
N ILE A 174 3.33 6.92 3.03
CA ILE A 174 1.88 6.97 3.17
C ILE A 174 1.44 6.53 4.57
N LYS A 175 2.04 5.44 5.08
CA LYS A 175 1.78 4.95 6.45
C LYS A 175 2.09 6.03 7.49
N LYS A 176 3.24 6.68 7.36
CA LYS A 176 3.66 7.74 8.29
C LYS A 176 2.63 8.87 8.31
N ASP A 177 2.17 9.32 7.14
CA ASP A 177 1.20 10.41 7.04
C ASP A 177 -0.16 10.03 7.65
N PHE A 178 -0.66 8.82 7.40
CA PHE A 178 -1.85 8.31 8.09
C PHE A 178 -1.66 8.33 9.63
N VAL A 179 -0.54 7.82 10.14
CA VAL A 179 -0.26 7.79 11.59
C VAL A 179 -0.16 9.22 12.17
N ASP A 180 0.48 10.14 11.46
CA ASP A 180 0.60 11.54 11.87
C ASP A 180 -0.77 12.22 11.94
N ILE A 181 -1.62 12.02 10.93
CA ILE A 181 -2.98 12.55 10.94
C ILE A 181 -3.82 11.93 12.07
N ALA A 182 -3.69 10.62 12.34
CA ALA A 182 -4.39 9.97 13.45
C ALA A 182 -4.05 10.60 14.81
N ARG A 183 -2.76 10.89 15.01
CA ARG A 183 -2.28 11.58 16.21
C ARG A 183 -2.86 13.00 16.31
N LEU A 184 -2.89 13.76 15.21
CA LEU A 184 -3.45 15.11 15.19
C LEU A 184 -4.96 15.10 15.46
N LEU A 185 -5.73 14.24 14.79
CA LEU A 185 -7.18 14.09 15.03
C LEU A 185 -7.47 13.82 16.52
N ARG A 186 -6.72 12.88 17.12
CA ARG A 186 -6.86 12.56 18.54
C ARG A 186 -6.53 13.75 19.44
N ASN A 187 -5.41 14.43 19.18
CA ASN A 187 -4.98 15.58 19.98
C ASN A 187 -6.01 16.72 19.89
N THR A 188 -6.47 17.06 18.68
CA THR A 188 -7.50 18.07 18.45
C THR A 188 -8.81 17.73 19.17
N MET A 189 -9.26 16.48 19.12
CA MET A 189 -10.44 16.02 19.87
C MET A 189 -10.24 16.20 21.39
N VAL A 190 -9.07 15.83 21.92
CA VAL A 190 -8.75 15.99 23.35
C VAL A 190 -8.72 17.46 23.74
N THR A 191 -8.12 18.33 22.93
CA THR A 191 -8.13 19.79 23.15
C THR A 191 -9.55 20.33 23.23
N LYS A 192 -10.44 19.91 22.32
CA LYS A 192 -11.85 20.31 22.34
C LYS A 192 -12.56 19.83 23.61
N GLN A 193 -12.31 18.59 24.03
CA GLN A 193 -12.85 18.02 25.26
C GLN A 193 -12.40 18.80 26.50
N VAL A 194 -11.09 18.99 26.66
CA VAL A 194 -10.52 19.71 27.81
C VAL A 194 -11.02 21.15 27.83
N GLY A 195 -11.10 21.82 26.68
CA GLY A 195 -11.64 23.18 26.58
C GLY A 195 -13.12 23.26 26.97
N HIS A 196 -13.92 22.23 26.70
CA HIS A 196 -15.32 22.16 27.18
C HIS A 196 -15.39 21.95 28.69
N GLU A 197 -14.65 21.00 29.23
CA GLU A 197 -14.60 20.71 30.67
C GLU A 197 -14.11 21.92 31.48
N ALA A 198 -13.13 22.66 30.95
CA ALA A 198 -12.56 23.85 31.59
C ALA A 198 -13.38 25.14 31.35
N ASN A 199 -14.45 25.09 30.52
CA ASN A 199 -15.15 26.28 30.01
C ASN A 199 -14.22 27.30 29.34
N ASP A 200 -13.16 26.82 28.67
CA ASP A 200 -12.16 27.63 27.97
C ASP A 200 -12.50 27.71 26.47
N TRP A 201 -13.09 28.85 26.07
CA TRP A 201 -13.49 29.10 24.68
C TRP A 201 -12.30 29.22 23.72
N GLU A 202 -11.14 29.69 24.19
CA GLU A 202 -9.94 29.83 23.37
C GLU A 202 -9.41 28.45 23.01
N MET A 203 -9.31 27.56 24.00
CA MET A 203 -8.92 26.17 23.80
C MET A 203 -9.90 25.42 22.89
N GLN A 204 -11.20 25.67 23.04
CA GLN A 204 -12.21 25.11 22.15
C GLN A 204 -12.08 25.60 20.70
N SER A 205 -11.65 26.85 20.49
CA SER A 205 -11.43 27.43 19.16
C SER A 205 -10.15 26.89 18.50
N LYS A 206 -9.10 26.63 19.29
CA LYS A 206 -7.84 26.01 18.80
C LYS A 206 -8.08 24.67 18.10
N SER A 207 -9.17 23.98 18.43
CA SER A 207 -9.51 22.72 17.79
C SER A 207 -9.89 22.90 16.31
N TRP A 208 -10.65 23.96 16.00
CA TRP A 208 -10.98 24.32 14.61
C TRP A 208 -9.75 24.81 13.84
N GLU A 209 -8.89 25.57 14.52
CA GLU A 209 -7.62 26.03 13.94
C GLU A 209 -6.70 24.85 13.59
N SER A 210 -6.55 23.86 14.49
CA SER A 210 -5.74 22.66 14.24
C SER A 210 -6.27 21.87 13.03
N LEU A 211 -7.59 21.71 12.91
CA LEU A 211 -8.22 21.07 11.76
C LEU A 211 -7.85 21.75 10.44
N THR A 212 -8.05 23.06 10.38
CA THR A 212 -7.92 23.82 9.12
C THR A 212 -6.48 24.11 8.74
N LYS A 213 -5.58 24.29 9.72
CA LYS A 213 -4.18 24.67 9.47
C LYS A 213 -3.21 23.51 9.48
N GLU A 214 -3.51 22.43 10.21
CA GLU A 214 -2.58 21.30 10.36
C GLU A 214 -3.10 20.04 9.68
N ILE A 215 -4.37 19.68 9.91
CA ILE A 215 -4.92 18.41 9.43
C ILE A 215 -5.31 18.48 7.96
N ASP A 216 -5.98 19.55 7.53
CA ASP A 216 -6.41 19.71 6.13
C ASP A 216 -5.26 19.66 5.12
N PRO A 217 -4.15 20.41 5.29
CA PRO A 217 -3.02 20.34 4.36
C PRO A 217 -2.39 18.94 4.29
N LEU A 218 -2.30 18.23 5.43
CA LEU A 218 -1.78 16.88 5.46
C LEU A 218 -2.73 15.89 4.75
N ARG A 219 -4.04 16.08 4.90
CA ARG A 219 -5.04 15.26 4.22
C ARG A 219 -4.97 15.45 2.70
N GLU A 220 -4.88 16.69 2.22
CA GLU A 220 -4.75 17.01 0.78
C GLU A 220 -3.43 16.48 0.19
N SER A 221 -2.34 16.60 0.94
CA SER A 221 -1.04 16.02 0.57
C SER A 221 -1.15 14.50 0.46
N LEU A 222 -1.76 13.85 1.44
CA LEU A 222 -1.97 12.40 1.46
C LEU A 222 -2.86 11.94 0.31
N GLU A 223 -3.94 12.67 -0.01
CA GLU A 223 -4.81 12.39 -1.15
C GLU A 223 -4.00 12.34 -2.45
N THR A 224 -3.16 13.35 -2.65
CA THR A 224 -2.28 13.45 -3.83
C THR A 224 -1.33 12.26 -3.92
N LEU A 225 -0.73 11.85 -2.79
CA LEU A 225 0.15 10.68 -2.73
C LEU A 225 -0.58 9.38 -3.04
N ILE A 226 -1.80 9.21 -2.51
CA ILE A 226 -2.64 8.03 -2.78
C ILE A 226 -3.02 8.00 -4.26
N HIS A 227 -3.45 9.11 -4.84
CA HIS A 227 -3.76 9.20 -6.27
C HIS A 227 -2.55 8.84 -7.12
N ALA A 228 -1.39 9.44 -6.86
CA ALA A 228 -0.16 9.13 -7.59
C ALA A 228 0.17 7.63 -7.51
N ARG A 229 0.07 7.05 -6.31
CA ARG A 229 0.34 5.63 -6.08
C ARG A 229 -0.61 4.70 -6.83
N LEU A 230 -1.91 5.00 -6.83
CA LEU A 230 -2.91 4.21 -7.57
C LEU A 230 -2.70 4.32 -9.09
N HIS A 231 -2.28 5.49 -9.59
CA HIS A 231 -1.96 5.69 -11.00
C HIS A 231 -0.65 5.03 -11.46
N GLU A 232 0.36 4.93 -10.58
CA GLU A 232 1.60 4.19 -10.88
C GLU A 232 1.31 2.73 -11.26
N HIS A 233 0.40 2.07 -10.54
CA HIS A 233 0.03 0.68 -10.80
C HIS A 233 -0.73 0.49 -12.12
N GLY A 234 -1.43 1.52 -12.61
CA GLY A 234 -2.17 1.49 -13.88
C GLY A 234 -1.32 1.84 -15.11
N THR A 235 -0.13 2.40 -14.91
CA THR A 235 0.78 2.76 -16.00
C THR A 235 1.91 1.74 -16.07
N VAL A 236 1.81 0.79 -17.01
CA VAL A 236 2.96 -0.05 -17.38
C VAL A 236 4.08 0.90 -17.81
N LYS A 237 5.12 1.04 -16.99
CA LYS A 237 6.33 1.79 -17.36
C LYS A 237 6.93 1.11 -18.59
N ASN A 238 6.70 1.72 -19.75
CA ASN A 238 7.20 1.30 -21.05
C ASN A 238 8.73 1.49 -21.19
N SER A 239 9.46 1.63 -20.08
CA SER A 239 10.90 1.93 -20.05
C SER A 239 11.78 0.69 -20.19
N ASP A 240 11.25 -0.52 -19.93
CA ASP A 240 12.08 -1.72 -19.83
C ASP A 240 12.09 -2.58 -21.11
N ILE A 241 11.38 -2.17 -22.17
CA ILE A 241 11.41 -2.81 -23.51
C ILE A 241 12.50 -2.15 -24.39
N ARG A 242 13.66 -1.80 -23.83
CA ARG A 242 14.83 -1.28 -24.57
C ARG A 242 16.08 -2.17 -24.50
N PHE A 243 15.93 -3.45 -24.17
CA PHE A 243 16.99 -4.46 -24.37
C PHE A 243 16.50 -5.55 -25.32
N SER A 244 16.60 -5.32 -26.64
CA SER A 244 16.69 -6.38 -27.69
C SER A 244 16.66 -5.84 -29.12
N ARG A 245 17.10 -4.61 -29.39
CA ARG A 245 17.29 -4.13 -30.77
C ARG A 245 18.56 -3.32 -30.94
N THR A 246 19.70 -4.01 -30.84
CA THR A 246 20.86 -3.68 -31.65
C THR A 246 21.55 -4.98 -32.05
N LYS A 247 21.65 -5.14 -33.37
CA LYS A 247 22.32 -6.18 -34.15
C LYS A 247 23.76 -6.41 -33.74
#